data_AF-A0A8S3D6C5-F1
#
_entry.id   AF-A0A8S3D6C5-F1
#
_cell.length_a   1.000
_cell.length_b   1.000
_cell.length_c   1.000
_cell.angle_alpha   90.00
_cell.angle_beta   90.00
_cell.angle_gamma   90.00
#
_symmetry.space_group_name_H-M   'P 1'
#
loop_
_entity.id
_entity.type
_entity.pdbx_description
1 polymer ?
#
loop_
_entity_poly.entity_id
_entity_poly.type
_entity_poly.pdbx_seq_one_letter_code
_entity_poly.pdbx_strand_id
1 'polypeptide(L)'
;IIAYEADIERLNVSIQEHSGKVHEYFAVKQNEKNKEKQFLAEIKLKHDNQVEKYRSYCIGELPKIQIRSSDIIIPLQALSQYENYISHLLYLIQF
;
A
#
# COMPACT_ATOMS: atom_id res chain seq x y z
N ILE A 1 54.52 0.88 -30.50
CA ILE A 1 54.36 1.35 -29.10
C ILE A 1 53.28 2.42 -29.05
N ILE A 2 53.46 3.57 -29.71
CA ILE A 2 52.48 4.69 -29.72
C ILE A 2 51.06 4.28 -30.20
N ALA A 3 50.94 3.49 -31.27
CA ALA A 3 49.63 3.03 -31.76
C ALA A 3 48.91 2.10 -30.75
N TYR A 4 49.67 1.31 -30.00
CA TYR A 4 49.14 0.36 -29.02
C TYR A 4 48.64 1.09 -27.76
N GLU A 5 49.35 2.14 -27.35
CA GLU A 5 48.93 3.01 -26.24
C GLU A 5 47.64 3.76 -26.57
N ALA A 6 47.50 4.25 -27.81
CA ALA A 6 46.28 4.90 -28.28
C ALA A 6 45.06 3.95 -28.30
N ASP A 7 45.26 2.68 -28.65
CA ASP A 7 44.18 1.68 -28.65
C ASP A 7 43.74 1.29 -27.23
N ILE A 8 44.68 1.22 -26.27
CA ILE A 8 44.38 0.97 -24.85
C ILE A 8 43.57 2.14 -24.25
N GLU A 9 43.92 3.38 -24.59
CA GLU A 9 43.22 4.56 -24.09
C GLU A 9 41.76 4.60 -24.59
N ARG A 10 41.54 4.29 -25.88
CA ARG A 10 40.18 4.18 -26.46
C ARG A 10 39.34 3.10 -25.77
N LEU A 11 39.95 1.96 -25.43
CA LEU A 11 39.27 0.89 -24.72
C LEU A 11 38.82 1.33 -23.32
N ASN A 12 39.69 2.05 -22.60
CA ASN A 12 39.39 2.56 -21.26
C ASN A 12 38.25 3.59 -21.26
N VAL A 13 38.23 4.50 -22.23
CA VAL A 13 37.13 5.47 -22.39
C VAL A 13 35.81 4.73 -22.65
N SER A 14 35.81 3.73 -23.53
CA SER A 14 34.61 2.95 -23.82
C SER A 14 34.10 2.17 -22.60
N ILE A 15 35.00 1.57 -21.81
CA ILE A 15 34.65 0.86 -20.57
C ILE A 15 34.02 1.82 -19.55
N GLN A 16 34.58 3.02 -19.38
CA GLN A 16 34.04 4.04 -18.48
C GLN A 16 32.65 4.51 -18.92
N GLU A 17 32.45 4.75 -20.21
CA GLU A 17 31.15 5.12 -20.76
C GLU A 17 30.11 4.01 -20.56
N HIS A 18 30.48 2.74 -20.76
CA HIS A 18 29.58 1.60 -20.54
C HIS A 18 29.25 1.44 -19.06
N SER A 19 30.24 1.59 -18.18
CA SER A 19 30.04 1.58 -16.72
C SER A 19 29.08 2.68 -16.26
N GLY A 20 29.24 3.90 -16.81
CA GLY A 20 28.35 5.03 -16.56
C GLY A 20 26.90 4.79 -16.99
N LYS A 21 26.70 4.28 -18.23
CA LYS A 21 25.37 3.94 -18.76
C LYS A 21 24.66 2.86 -17.95
N VAL A 22 25.41 1.86 -17.47
CA VAL A 22 24.89 0.81 -16.59
C VAL A 22 24.47 1.40 -15.24
N HIS A 23 25.29 2.27 -14.65
CA HIS A 23 24.94 2.95 -13.39
C HIS A 23 23.70 3.85 -13.55
N GLU A 24 23.58 4.58 -14.67
CA GLU A 24 22.43 5.42 -14.98
C GLU A 24 21.14 4.58 -15.09
N TYR A 25 21.19 3.46 -15.81
CA TYR A 25 20.05 2.54 -15.91
C TYR A 25 19.56 2.07 -14.53
N PHE A 26 20.49 1.67 -13.65
CA PHE A 26 20.13 1.24 -12.30
C PHE A 26 19.60 2.38 -11.43
N ALA A 27 20.13 3.59 -11.60
CA ALA A 27 19.63 4.78 -10.90
C ALA A 27 18.18 5.11 -11.32
N VAL A 28 17.88 5.08 -12.62
CA VAL A 28 16.51 5.29 -13.14
C VAL A 28 15.57 4.22 -12.62
N LYS A 29 15.97 2.94 -12.73
CA LYS A 29 15.16 1.80 -12.26
C LYS A 29 14.89 1.86 -10.76
N GLN A 30 15.86 2.31 -9.96
CA GLN A 30 15.68 2.48 -8.53
C GLN A 30 14.73 3.64 -8.22
N ASN A 31 14.80 4.72 -8.98
CA ASN A 31 13.88 5.85 -8.84
C ASN A 31 12.43 5.46 -9.18
N GLU A 32 12.22 4.68 -10.24
CA GLU A 32 10.90 4.12 -10.58
C GLU A 32 10.34 3.24 -9.46
N LYS A 33 11.15 2.32 -8.92
CA LYS A 33 10.75 1.49 -7.78
C LYS A 33 10.41 2.32 -6.55
N ASN A 34 11.15 3.39 -6.29
CA ASN A 34 10.89 4.28 -5.16
C ASN A 34 9.58 5.05 -5.35
N LYS A 35 9.28 5.53 -6.57
CA LYS A 35 8.00 6.17 -6.89
C LYS A 35 6.81 5.22 -6.71
N GLU A 36 6.94 3.98 -7.17
CA GLU A 36 5.90 2.96 -6.99
C GLU A 36 5.65 2.66 -5.50
N LYS A 37 6.72 2.50 -4.72
CA LYS A 37 6.62 2.31 -3.26
C LYS A 37 5.97 3.50 -2.57
N GLN A 38 6.32 4.73 -2.96
CA GLN A 38 5.73 5.95 -2.42
C GLN A 38 4.23 6.03 -2.74
N PHE A 39 3.82 5.68 -3.97
CA PHE A 39 2.42 5.64 -4.37
C PHE A 39 1.62 4.62 -3.56
N LEU A 40 2.12 3.39 -3.42
CA LEU A 40 1.49 2.35 -2.61
C LEU A 40 1.42 2.73 -1.13
N ALA A 41 2.46 3.37 -0.60
CA ALA A 41 2.47 3.87 0.77
C ALA A 41 1.43 4.98 0.98
N GLU A 42 1.24 5.87 0.00
CA GLU A 42 0.22 6.92 0.06
C GLU A 42 -1.20 6.34 0.02
N ILE A 43 -1.46 5.33 -0.82
CA ILE A 43 -2.74 4.60 -0.82
C ILE A 43 -2.99 3.95 0.52
N LYS A 44 -1.99 3.25 1.07
CA LYS A 44 -2.10 2.59 2.37
C LYS A 44 -2.36 3.61 3.47
N LEU A 45 -1.66 4.75 3.47
CA LEU A 45 -1.84 5.80 4.47
C LEU A 45 -3.22 6.46 4.36
N LYS A 46 -3.77 6.62 3.15
CA LYS A 46 -5.16 7.07 2.95
C LYS A 46 -6.16 6.05 3.49
N HIS A 47 -5.92 4.76 3.27
CA HIS A 47 -6.78 3.68 3.77
C HIS A 47 -6.70 3.56 5.30
N ASP A 48 -5.51 3.54 5.88
CA ASP A 48 -5.29 3.40 7.33
C ASP A 48 -5.84 4.61 8.11
N ASN A 49 -5.83 5.81 7.51
CA ASN A 49 -6.45 7.00 8.10
C ASN A 49 -7.97 7.09 7.85
N GLN A 50 -8.52 6.28 6.95
CA GLN A 50 -9.94 6.23 6.67
C GLN A 50 -10.61 5.20 7.59
N VAL A 51 -11.20 5.70 8.68
CA VAL A 51 -12.10 4.89 9.50
C VAL A 51 -13.43 4.73 8.77
N GLU A 52 -13.72 3.51 8.30
CA GLU A 52 -15.03 3.18 7.74
C GLU A 52 -16.10 3.15 8.85
N LYS A 53 -17.20 3.86 8.64
CA LYS A 53 -18.34 3.85 9.56
C LYS A 53 -19.46 2.99 8.96
N TYR A 54 -19.81 1.90 9.64
CA TYR A 54 -20.92 1.02 9.22
C TYR A 54 -22.31 1.54 9.61
N ARG A 55 -22.38 2.63 10.37
CA ARG A 55 -23.62 3.20 10.89
C ARG A 55 -23.57 4.73 10.94
N SER A 56 -24.71 5.35 10.66
CA SER A 56 -24.95 6.77 10.95
C SER A 56 -25.41 6.95 12.40
N TYR A 57 -24.62 7.67 13.18
CA TYR A 57 -24.99 8.10 14.53
C TYR A 57 -25.70 9.44 14.44
N CYS A 58 -26.83 9.58 15.13
CA CYS A 58 -27.47 10.88 15.26
C CYS A 58 -26.83 11.68 16.38
N ILE A 59 -26.80 13.00 16.17
CA ILE A 59 -26.33 13.98 17.13
C ILE A 59 -27.55 14.81 17.53
N GLY A 60 -27.91 14.79 18.80
CA GLY A 60 -29.08 15.45 19.37
C GLY A 60 -29.19 15.11 20.85
N GLU A 61 -30.14 15.75 21.56
CA GLU A 61 -30.26 15.57 23.02
C GLU A 61 -30.84 14.22 23.43
N LEU A 62 -31.68 13.63 22.57
CA LEU A 62 -32.33 12.36 22.83
C LEU A 62 -31.68 11.23 22.00
N PRO A 63 -31.42 10.05 22.61
CA PRO A 63 -30.89 8.92 21.87
C PRO A 63 -31.91 8.42 20.85
N LYS A 64 -31.41 7.92 19.71
CA LYS A 64 -32.25 7.16 18.78
C LYS A 64 -32.71 5.88 19.46
N ILE A 65 -33.98 5.86 19.88
CA ILE A 65 -34.57 4.73 20.60
C ILE A 65 -34.76 3.52 19.65
N GLN A 66 -35.11 3.75 18.38
CA GLN A 66 -35.28 2.69 17.39
C GLN A 66 -34.09 2.65 16.43
N ILE A 67 -33.33 1.57 16.51
CA ILE A 67 -32.18 1.29 15.65
C ILE A 67 -32.64 0.30 14.57
N ARG A 68 -32.31 0.55 13.30
CA ARG A 68 -32.63 -0.37 12.22
C ARG A 68 -31.76 -1.61 12.35
N SER A 69 -32.30 -2.79 12.01
CA SER A 69 -31.55 -4.05 12.08
C SER A 69 -30.28 -4.02 11.23
N SER A 70 -30.30 -3.36 10.06
CA SER A 70 -29.12 -3.19 9.21
C SER A 70 -27.97 -2.46 9.92
N ASP A 71 -28.31 -1.47 10.74
CA ASP A 71 -27.33 -0.64 11.48
C ASP A 71 -26.67 -1.42 12.63
N ILE A 72 -27.13 -2.65 12.90
CA ILE A 72 -26.57 -3.58 13.90
C ILE A 72 -25.89 -4.77 13.19
N ILE A 73 -26.58 -5.38 12.22
CA ILE A 73 -26.13 -6.60 11.54
C ILE A 73 -24.86 -6.34 10.74
N ILE A 74 -24.78 -5.24 9.98
CA ILE A 74 -23.64 -4.94 9.11
C ILE A 74 -22.35 -4.76 9.93
N PRO A 75 -22.31 -3.90 10.97
CA PRO A 75 -21.12 -3.81 11.83
C PRO A 75 -20.75 -5.14 12.51
N LEU A 76 -21.73 -5.94 12.93
CA LEU A 76 -21.48 -7.21 13.60
C LEU A 76 -20.87 -8.26 12.65
N GLN A 77 -21.33 -8.29 11.40
CA GLN A 77 -20.75 -9.12 10.33
C GLN A 77 -19.35 -8.63 9.93
N ALA A 78 -19.13 -7.32 9.88
CA ALA A 78 -17.78 -6.79 9.64
C ALA A 78 -16.84 -7.19 10.78
N LEU A 79 -17.27 -7.05 12.04
CA LEU A 79 -16.47 -7.40 13.21
C LEU A 79 -16.13 -8.89 13.29
N SER A 80 -17.06 -9.77 12.90
CA SER A 80 -16.82 -11.22 12.89
C SER A 80 -15.76 -11.67 11.88
N GLN A 81 -15.49 -10.87 10.84
CA GLN A 81 -14.40 -11.17 9.89
C GLN A 81 -13.02 -10.96 10.50
N TYR A 82 -12.91 -10.10 11.52
CA TYR A 82 -11.64 -9.79 12.19
C TYR A 82 -11.44 -10.61 13.47
N GLU A 83 -12.51 -10.91 14.20
CA GLU A 83 -12.44 -11.67 15.46
C GLU A 83 -13.14 -13.03 15.39
N ASN A 84 -12.34 -14.10 15.49
CA ASN A 84 -12.81 -15.49 15.44
C ASN A 84 -13.86 -15.83 16.51
N TYR A 85 -13.73 -15.28 17.72
CA TYR A 85 -14.69 -15.51 18.81
C TYR A 85 -16.08 -14.97 18.45
N ILE A 86 -16.13 -13.76 17.91
CA ILE A 86 -17.39 -13.11 17.50
C ILE A 86 -18.00 -13.83 16.31
N SER A 87 -17.17 -14.31 15.38
CA SER A 87 -17.63 -15.16 14.27
C SER A 87 -18.32 -16.43 14.75
N HIS A 88 -17.68 -17.13 15.69
CA HIS A 88 -18.24 -18.34 16.25
C HIS A 88 -19.54 -18.07 17.03
N LEU A 89 -19.58 -16.99 17.81
CA LEU A 89 -20.78 -16.56 18.53
C LEU A 89 -21.92 -16.23 17.56
N LEU A 90 -21.65 -15.46 16.50
CA LEU A 90 -22.66 -15.10 15.50
C LEU A 90 -23.22 -16.34 14.78
N TYR A 91 -22.35 -17.28 14.42
CA TYR A 91 -22.76 -18.55 13.82
C TYR A 91 -23.70 -19.34 14.73
N LEU A 92 -23.40 -19.44 16.03
CA LEU A 92 -24.23 -20.13 17.02
C LEU A 92 -25.59 -19.46 17.26
N ILE A 93 -25.75 -18.18 16.96
CA ILE A 93 -27.01 -17.45 17.15
C ILE A 93 -27.86 -17.49 15.86
N GLN A 94 -27.23 -17.69 14.70
CA GLN A 94 -27.90 -17.77 13.40
C GLN A 94 -28.35 -19.19 12.99
N PHE A 95 -27.80 -20.24 13.62
CA PHE A 95 -28.14 -21.64 13.41
C PHE A 95 -28.68 -22.27 14.69
#